data_AF-A0A2U9SEC6-F1
#
_entry.id   AF-A0A2U9SEC6-F1
#
_cell.length_a   1.000
_cell.length_b   1.000
_cell.length_c   1.000
_cell.angle_alpha   90.00
_cell.angle_beta   90.00
_cell.angle_gamma   90.00
#
_symmetry.space_group_name_H-M   'P 1'
#
loop_
_entity.id
_entity.type
_entity.pdbx_description
1 polymer ?
#
loop_
_entity_poly.entity_id
_entity_poly.type
_entity_poly.pdbx_seq_one_letter_code
_entity_poly.pdbx_strand_id
1 'polypeptide(L)'
;MSGTKASVIPAAAAAACLSVLAGCAQLSQAPDSDYRQALEKAITAGQCDGESVRDLWSAYGRWYAAASSIAGHSRTDEAVALLRQGDQFRILGCPEVARASYQTLIRHFPEDGFTPLREAARASLQALPPPLSLPGVIPAPVQAGPTLVRPPAEI
;
A
#
# COMPACT_ATOMS: atom_id res chain seq x y z
N MET A 1 -69.01 39.26 -28.46
CA MET A 1 -69.37 38.35 -27.34
C MET A 1 -68.66 37.02 -27.58
N SER A 2 -67.97 36.51 -26.55
CA SER A 2 -67.45 35.14 -26.41
C SER A 2 -66.31 34.74 -27.35
N GLY A 3 -65.23 34.08 -26.95
CA GLY A 3 -64.83 33.50 -25.68
C GLY A 3 -63.56 32.67 -25.92
N THR A 4 -62.60 32.79 -25.00
CA THR A 4 -61.31 32.10 -24.97
C THR A 4 -61.51 30.58 -24.86
N LYS A 5 -60.73 29.78 -25.60
CA LYS A 5 -60.27 28.45 -25.14
C LYS A 5 -58.83 28.20 -25.59
N ALA A 6 -57.94 28.25 -24.61
CA ALA A 6 -56.56 27.80 -24.71
C ALA A 6 -56.53 26.28 -24.86
N SER A 7 -55.70 25.77 -25.77
CA SER A 7 -55.34 24.36 -25.83
C SER A 7 -53.88 24.24 -25.40
N VAL A 8 -53.67 23.75 -24.19
CA VAL A 8 -52.36 23.46 -23.60
C VAL A 8 -51.79 22.24 -24.30
N ILE A 9 -50.67 22.40 -25.00
CA ILE A 9 -49.90 21.29 -25.56
C ILE A 9 -48.95 20.81 -24.45
N PRO A 10 -49.02 19.55 -23.98
CA PRO A 10 -48.05 19.03 -23.04
C PRO A 10 -46.73 18.76 -23.79
N ALA A 11 -45.78 19.68 -23.67
CA ALA A 11 -44.39 19.48 -24.05
C ALA A 11 -43.69 18.63 -22.98
N ALA A 12 -43.86 17.31 -23.03
CA ALA A 12 -43.16 16.41 -22.10
C ALA A 12 -42.98 15.01 -22.71
N ALA A 13 -42.22 14.89 -23.81
CA ALA A 13 -41.75 13.58 -24.27
C ALA A 13 -40.59 13.70 -25.27
N ALA A 14 -39.45 14.27 -24.87
CA ALA A 14 -38.23 14.19 -25.70
C ALA A 14 -36.93 14.31 -24.88
N ALA A 15 -36.89 13.76 -23.67
CA ALA A 15 -35.70 13.78 -22.81
C ALA A 15 -35.37 12.40 -22.22
N ALA A 16 -35.62 11.33 -22.96
CA ALA A 16 -35.43 9.95 -22.46
C ALA A 16 -34.40 9.12 -23.25
N CYS A 17 -33.62 9.72 -24.17
CA CYS A 17 -32.67 8.95 -25.00
C CYS A 17 -31.19 9.32 -24.84
N LEU A 18 -30.81 10.21 -23.91
CA LEU A 18 -29.40 10.60 -23.69
C LEU A 18 -28.74 9.95 -22.47
N SER A 19 -29.46 9.16 -21.68
CA SER A 19 -28.91 8.57 -20.44
C SER A 19 -28.26 7.21 -20.61
N VAL A 20 -28.28 6.61 -21.81
CA VAL A 20 -27.84 5.22 -22.02
C VAL A 20 -26.33 5.10 -22.32
N LEU A 21 -25.64 6.20 -22.65
CA LEU A 21 -24.19 6.17 -22.96
C LEU A 21 -23.28 6.54 -21.78
N ALA A 22 -23.82 7.00 -20.66
CA ALA A 22 -23.02 7.25 -19.46
C ALA A 22 -22.72 5.97 -18.64
N GLY A 23 -23.48 4.89 -18.86
CA GLY A 23 -23.39 3.66 -18.07
C GLY A 23 -22.20 2.74 -18.41
N CYS A 24 -21.51 2.95 -19.54
CA CYS A 24 -20.39 2.11 -19.97
C CYS A 24 -19.00 2.73 -19.74
N ALA A 25 -18.93 3.97 -19.20
CA ALA A 25 -17.66 4.66 -18.95
C ALA A 25 -17.13 4.48 -17.51
N GLN A 26 -17.95 4.00 -16.56
CA GLN A 26 -17.43 3.43 -15.32
C GLN A 26 -16.89 2.02 -15.59
N LEU A 27 -15.81 1.95 -16.37
CA LEU A 27 -14.87 0.83 -16.25
C LEU A 27 -14.45 0.82 -14.78
N SER A 28 -14.96 -0.14 -14.02
CA SER A 28 -14.63 -0.31 -12.60
C SER A 28 -13.12 -0.30 -12.49
N GLN A 29 -12.55 0.81 -11.98
CA GLN A 29 -11.11 0.95 -11.87
C GLN A 29 -10.60 -0.24 -11.05
N ALA A 30 -9.48 -0.83 -11.50
CA ALA A 30 -8.84 -1.88 -10.74
C ALA A 30 -8.51 -1.35 -9.33
N PRO A 31 -8.69 -2.17 -8.28
CA PRO A 31 -8.55 -1.72 -6.89
C PRO A 31 -7.13 -1.23 -6.54
N ASP A 32 -6.15 -1.56 -7.37
CA ASP A 32 -4.75 -1.19 -7.24
C ASP A 32 -4.36 0.08 -8.04
N SER A 33 -5.30 0.69 -8.76
CA SER A 33 -5.01 1.78 -9.71
C SER A 33 -4.36 3.00 -9.06
N ASP A 34 -4.88 3.46 -7.91
CA ASP A 34 -4.28 4.53 -7.11
C ASP A 34 -2.85 4.20 -6.68
N TYR A 35 -2.61 2.95 -6.27
CA TYR A 35 -1.30 2.48 -5.86
C TYR A 35 -0.31 2.53 -7.04
N ARG A 36 -0.70 2.02 -8.21
CA ARG A 36 0.15 2.05 -9.41
C ARG A 36 0.51 3.47 -9.82
N GLN A 37 -0.45 4.40 -9.78
CA GLN A 37 -0.21 5.80 -10.10
C GLN A 37 0.74 6.47 -9.09
N ALA A 38 0.54 6.22 -7.80
CA ALA A 38 1.42 6.76 -6.76
C ALA A 38 2.84 6.17 -6.84
N LEU A 39 2.97 4.89 -7.20
CA LEU A 39 4.27 4.23 -7.40
C LEU A 39 5.02 4.86 -8.58
N GLU A 40 4.35 5.05 -9.71
CA GLU A 40 4.93 5.72 -10.87
C GLU A 40 5.39 7.13 -10.51
N LYS A 41 4.54 7.94 -9.85
CA LYS A 41 4.88 9.29 -9.39
C LYS A 41 6.11 9.29 -8.47
N ALA A 42 6.17 8.37 -7.51
CA ALA A 42 7.30 8.28 -6.58
C ALA A 42 8.60 7.86 -7.28
N ILE A 43 8.54 6.92 -8.21
CA ILE A 43 9.68 6.52 -9.04
C ILE A 43 10.16 7.67 -9.92
N THR A 44 9.25 8.38 -10.59
CA THR A 44 9.59 9.52 -11.45
C THR A 44 10.16 10.70 -10.66
N ALA A 45 9.68 10.92 -9.43
CA ALA A 45 10.26 11.93 -8.55
C ALA A 45 11.72 11.62 -8.19
N GLY A 46 12.11 10.33 -8.17
CA GLY A 46 13.48 9.89 -7.87
C GLY A 46 13.95 10.20 -6.44
N GLN A 47 13.03 10.58 -5.56
CA GLN A 47 13.31 10.92 -4.16
C GLN A 47 13.09 9.70 -3.26
N CYS A 48 13.92 9.55 -2.23
CA CYS A 48 13.85 8.44 -1.28
C CYS A 48 12.93 8.74 -0.07
N ASP A 49 12.38 9.94 0.00
CA ASP A 49 11.49 10.41 1.05
C ASP A 49 10.52 11.48 0.48
N GLY A 50 9.79 12.17 1.36
CA GLY A 50 8.93 13.27 0.97
C GLY A 50 7.47 12.88 0.70
N GLU A 51 6.74 13.76 0.02
CA GLU A 51 5.30 13.61 -0.22
C GLU A 51 4.98 12.44 -1.15
N SER A 52 5.70 12.28 -2.25
CA SER A 52 5.43 11.19 -3.22
C SER A 52 5.58 9.79 -2.62
N VAL A 53 6.59 9.58 -1.76
CA VAL A 53 6.78 8.31 -1.03
C VAL A 53 5.71 8.11 0.03
N ARG A 54 5.27 9.18 0.73
CA ARG A 54 4.15 9.09 1.68
C ARG A 54 2.81 8.77 1.00
N ASP A 55 2.57 9.39 -0.16
CA ASP A 55 1.39 9.13 -0.99
C ASP A 55 1.36 7.68 -1.46
N LEU A 56 2.50 7.15 -1.92
CA LEU A 56 2.67 5.75 -2.28
C LEU A 56 2.28 4.81 -1.15
N TRP A 57 2.85 4.99 0.04
CA TRP A 57 2.52 4.15 1.20
C TRP A 57 1.05 4.26 1.61
N SER A 58 0.48 5.47 1.52
CA SER A 58 -0.94 5.70 1.81
C SER A 58 -1.84 5.00 0.80
N ALA A 59 -1.49 5.04 -0.49
CA ALA A 59 -2.23 4.36 -1.55
C ALA A 59 -2.13 2.83 -1.40
N TYR A 60 -0.95 2.30 -1.10
CA TYR A 60 -0.77 0.87 -0.79
C TYR A 60 -1.64 0.45 0.41
N GLY A 61 -1.62 1.22 1.50
CA GLY A 61 -2.41 0.93 2.70
C GLY A 61 -3.92 0.90 2.43
N ARG A 62 -4.43 1.85 1.63
CA ARG A 62 -5.85 1.86 1.20
C ARG A 62 -6.19 0.65 0.35
N TRP A 63 -5.35 0.32 -0.64
CA TRP A 63 -5.55 -0.85 -1.47
C TRP A 63 -5.55 -2.14 -0.65
N TYR A 64 -4.55 -2.35 0.22
CA TYR A 64 -4.46 -3.52 1.09
C TYR A 64 -5.69 -3.66 2.00
N ALA A 65 -6.13 -2.57 2.62
CA ALA A 65 -7.32 -2.57 3.48
C ALA A 65 -8.59 -2.91 2.68
N ALA A 66 -8.80 -2.28 1.52
CA ALA A 66 -9.95 -2.53 0.67
C ALA A 66 -9.97 -3.98 0.15
N ALA A 67 -8.84 -4.46 -0.37
CA ALA A 67 -8.71 -5.80 -0.93
C ALA A 67 -8.91 -6.90 0.13
N SER A 68 -8.44 -6.68 1.36
CA SER A 68 -8.66 -7.60 2.49
C SER A 68 -10.14 -7.81 2.85
N SER A 69 -11.03 -6.91 2.43
CA SER A 69 -12.48 -7.02 2.66
C SER A 69 -13.24 -7.79 1.58
N ILE A 70 -12.59 -8.14 0.46
CA ILE A 70 -13.21 -8.82 -0.68
C ILE A 70 -13.18 -10.33 -0.43
N ALA A 71 -14.37 -10.95 -0.37
CA ALA A 71 -14.50 -12.39 -0.16
C ALA A 71 -13.84 -13.19 -1.29
N GLY A 72 -12.95 -14.13 -0.94
CA GLY A 72 -12.23 -14.97 -1.90
C GLY A 72 -11.09 -14.28 -2.64
N HIS A 73 -10.75 -13.03 -2.29
CA HIS A 73 -9.63 -12.32 -2.90
C HIS A 73 -8.29 -12.96 -2.54
N SER A 74 -7.48 -13.22 -3.56
CA SER A 74 -6.13 -13.73 -3.41
C SER A 74 -5.18 -12.55 -3.18
N ARG A 75 -4.47 -12.54 -2.04
CA ARG A 75 -3.57 -11.43 -1.70
C ARG A 75 -2.18 -11.50 -2.37
N THR A 76 -2.05 -12.31 -3.41
CA THR A 76 -0.78 -12.52 -4.14
C THR A 76 -0.32 -11.25 -4.85
N ASP A 77 -1.24 -10.48 -5.41
CA ASP A 77 -0.90 -9.27 -6.16
C ASP A 77 -0.28 -8.21 -5.24
N GLU A 78 -0.79 -8.06 -4.02
CA GLU A 78 -0.26 -7.15 -3.00
C GLU A 78 1.13 -7.56 -2.53
N ALA A 79 1.37 -8.87 -2.36
CA ALA A 79 2.67 -9.39 -1.96
C ALA A 79 3.70 -9.19 -3.08
N VAL A 80 3.35 -9.49 -4.33
CA VAL A 80 4.20 -9.24 -5.51
C VAL A 80 4.46 -7.74 -5.69
N ALA A 81 3.46 -6.90 -5.47
CA ALA A 81 3.58 -5.45 -5.56
C ALA A 81 4.62 -4.90 -4.58
N LEU A 82 4.63 -5.36 -3.32
CA LEU A 82 5.65 -4.94 -2.35
C LEU A 82 7.05 -5.42 -2.70
N LEU A 83 7.19 -6.64 -3.23
CA LEU A 83 8.50 -7.15 -3.66
C LEU A 83 9.05 -6.28 -4.80
N ARG A 84 8.23 -6.03 -5.82
CA ARG A 84 8.59 -5.19 -6.97
C ARG A 84 8.88 -3.74 -6.56
N GLN A 85 8.06 -3.15 -5.69
CA GLN A 85 8.30 -1.81 -5.13
C GLN A 85 9.68 -1.77 -4.46
N GLY A 86 9.98 -2.76 -3.62
CA GLY A 86 11.27 -2.88 -2.96
C GLY A 86 12.43 -2.93 -3.95
N ASP A 87 12.30 -3.74 -5.00
CA ASP A 87 13.32 -3.86 -6.05
C ASP A 87 13.53 -2.57 -6.82
N GLN A 88 12.46 -1.85 -7.14
CA GLN A 88 12.54 -0.57 -7.85
C GLN A 88 13.26 0.49 -7.01
N PHE A 89 12.89 0.65 -5.74
CA PHE A 89 13.58 1.61 -4.87
C PHE A 89 15.02 1.20 -4.55
N ARG A 90 15.33 -0.10 -4.52
CA ARG A 90 16.71 -0.59 -4.43
C ARG A 90 17.53 -0.15 -5.64
N ILE A 91 16.98 -0.30 -6.85
CA ILE A 91 17.64 0.12 -8.10
C ILE A 91 17.85 1.64 -8.15
N LEU A 92 16.90 2.42 -7.62
CA LEU A 92 16.99 3.88 -7.54
C LEU A 92 17.95 4.40 -6.46
N GLY A 93 18.56 3.52 -5.66
CA GLY A 93 19.45 3.94 -4.57
C GLY A 93 18.72 4.44 -3.32
N CYS A 94 17.48 4.00 -3.10
CA CYS A 94 16.65 4.31 -1.94
C CYS A 94 16.51 3.10 -1.01
N PRO A 95 17.58 2.69 -0.29
CA PRO A 95 17.61 1.45 0.48
C PRO A 95 16.61 1.43 1.65
N GLU A 96 16.27 2.59 2.22
CA GLU A 96 15.29 2.65 3.33
C GLU A 96 13.87 2.31 2.86
N VAL A 97 13.46 2.85 1.70
CA VAL A 97 12.14 2.52 1.11
C VAL A 97 12.10 1.08 0.65
N ALA A 98 13.19 0.58 0.06
CA ALA A 98 13.33 -0.83 -0.31
C ALA A 98 13.18 -1.74 0.92
N ARG A 99 13.91 -1.43 2.00
CA ARG A 99 13.84 -2.16 3.27
C ARG A 99 12.44 -2.18 3.84
N ALA A 100 11.77 -1.02 3.89
CA ALA A 100 10.40 -0.93 4.37
C ALA A 100 9.43 -1.80 3.55
N SER A 101 9.64 -1.88 2.24
CA SER A 101 8.83 -2.70 1.31
C SER A 101 8.97 -4.20 1.59
N TYR A 102 10.20 -4.70 1.64
CA TYR A 102 10.45 -6.11 1.93
C TYR A 102 10.02 -6.51 3.35
N GLN A 103 10.24 -5.66 4.35
CA GLN A 103 9.79 -5.93 5.71
C GLN A 103 8.26 -5.93 5.82
N THR A 104 7.57 -5.04 5.09
CA THR A 104 6.11 -5.02 5.06
C THR A 104 5.56 -6.28 4.41
N LEU A 105 6.20 -6.79 3.36
CA LEU A 105 5.84 -8.07 2.74
C LEU A 105 5.92 -9.21 3.76
N ILE A 106 7.05 -9.32 4.46
CA ILE A 106 7.26 -10.39 5.44
C ILE A 106 6.24 -10.33 6.59
N ARG A 107 5.86 -9.12 7.03
CA ARG A 107 4.88 -8.93 8.12
C ARG A 107 3.44 -9.18 7.68
N HIS A 108 3.03 -8.70 6.50
CA HIS A 108 1.63 -8.72 6.06
C HIS A 108 1.20 -10.06 5.47
N PHE A 109 2.16 -10.90 5.05
CA PHE A 109 1.92 -12.17 4.37
C PHE A 109 2.61 -13.35 5.08
N PRO A 110 2.23 -13.66 6.34
CA PRO A 110 2.87 -14.70 7.14
C PRO A 110 2.50 -16.15 6.71
N GLU A 111 1.57 -16.32 5.77
CA GLU A 111 1.06 -17.63 5.39
C GLU A 111 2.06 -18.41 4.50
N ASP A 112 2.00 -19.74 4.57
CA ASP A 112 2.95 -20.62 3.87
C ASP A 112 2.91 -20.46 2.34
N GLY A 113 1.75 -20.10 1.79
CA GLY A 113 1.57 -19.81 0.36
C GLY A 113 2.46 -18.66 -0.15
N PHE A 114 2.93 -17.78 0.75
CA PHE A 114 3.81 -16.66 0.41
C PHE A 114 5.28 -16.92 0.74
N THR A 115 5.66 -18.14 1.14
CA THR A 115 7.04 -18.51 1.49
C THR A 115 8.05 -18.11 0.40
N PRO A 116 7.84 -18.39 -0.90
CA PRO A 116 8.79 -17.97 -1.94
C PRO A 116 9.01 -16.46 -1.99
N LEU A 117 7.94 -15.66 -1.84
CA LEU A 117 8.03 -14.20 -1.84
C LEU A 117 8.72 -13.66 -0.59
N ARG A 118 8.49 -14.27 0.57
CA ARG A 118 9.18 -13.91 1.81
C ARG A 118 10.67 -14.23 1.76
N GLU A 119 11.06 -15.39 1.22
CA GLU A 119 12.47 -15.72 1.07
C GLU A 119 13.16 -14.76 0.09
N ALA A 120 12.51 -14.42 -1.02
CA ALA A 120 13.02 -13.40 -1.94
C ALA A 120 13.18 -12.04 -1.23
N ALA A 121 12.19 -11.61 -0.44
CA ALA A 121 12.27 -10.38 0.34
C ALA A 121 13.40 -10.42 1.39
N ARG A 122 13.62 -11.54 2.09
CA ARG A 122 14.72 -11.71 3.05
C ARG A 122 16.08 -11.67 2.37
N ALA A 123 16.23 -12.34 1.23
CA ALA A 123 17.46 -12.30 0.45
C ALA A 123 17.77 -10.87 -0.02
N SER A 124 16.78 -10.16 -0.55
CA SER A 124 16.94 -8.75 -0.95
C SER A 124 17.26 -7.85 0.24
N LEU A 125 16.66 -8.07 1.42
CA LEU A 125 16.99 -7.32 2.64
C LEU A 125 18.45 -7.50 3.07
N GLN A 126 18.98 -8.71 2.98
CA GLN A 126 20.39 -9.00 3.31
C GLN A 126 21.37 -8.34 2.33
N ALA A 127 20.94 -8.10 1.10
CA ALA A 127 21.75 -7.43 0.08
C ALA A 127 21.73 -5.90 0.19
N LEU A 128 20.85 -5.31 1.01
CA LEU A 128 20.83 -3.87 1.25
C LEU A 128 22.00 -3.44 2.15
N PRO A 129 22.52 -2.22 1.98
CA PRO A 129 23.46 -1.65 2.95
C PRO A 129 22.82 -1.63 4.35
N PRO A 130 23.60 -1.69 5.44
CA PRO A 130 23.06 -1.56 6.78
C PRO A 130 22.33 -0.21 6.93
N PRO A 131 21.24 -0.14 7.72
CA PRO A 131 20.58 1.13 8.01
C PRO A 131 21.58 2.09 8.65
N LEU A 132 21.57 3.34 8.20
CA LEU A 132 22.45 4.35 8.78
C LEU A 132 22.02 4.60 10.22
N SER A 133 22.87 4.24 11.18
CA SER A 133 22.72 4.66 12.56
C SER A 133 22.84 6.19 12.60
N LEU A 134 21.71 6.88 12.79
CA LEU A 134 21.76 8.32 13.06
C LEU A 134 22.61 8.55 14.33
N PRO A 135 23.64 9.42 14.28
CA PRO A 135 24.40 9.77 15.47
C PRO A 135 23.44 10.37 16.52
N GLY A 136 23.16 9.63 17.59
CA GLY A 136 22.28 10.10 18.67
C GLY A 136 21.33 9.06 19.25
N VAL A 137 21.14 7.90 18.61
CA VAL A 137 20.44 6.78 19.25
C VAL A 137 21.45 6.03 20.13
N ILE A 138 21.69 6.56 21.32
CA ILE A 138 22.34 5.80 22.39
C ILE A 138 21.45 4.57 22.63
N PRO A 139 21.94 3.33 22.48
CA PRO A 139 21.20 2.17 22.92
C PRO A 139 20.89 2.39 24.40
N ALA A 140 19.61 2.44 24.78
CA ALA A 140 19.26 2.44 26.19
C ALA A 140 20.00 1.27 26.85
N PRO A 141 20.75 1.49 27.95
CA PRO A 141 21.46 0.40 28.60
C PRO A 141 20.44 -0.68 28.91
N VAL A 142 20.70 -1.89 28.38
CA VAL A 142 19.99 -3.10 28.76
C VAL A 142 20.00 -3.13 30.28
N GLN A 143 18.84 -2.93 30.91
CA GLN A 143 18.73 -3.11 32.35
C GLN A 143 19.13 -4.56 32.61
N ALA A 144 20.33 -4.75 33.17
CA ALA A 144 20.75 -6.01 33.71
C ALA A 144 19.70 -6.39 34.75
N GLY A 145 18.92 -7.43 34.44
CA GLY A 145 17.99 -8.03 35.38
C GLY A 145 18.74 -8.36 36.69
N PRO A 146 18.04 -8.35 37.84
CA PRO A 146 18.68 -8.52 39.13
C PRO A 146 19.49 -9.82 39.16
N THR A 147 20.80 -9.69 39.36
CA THR A 147 21.72 -10.78 39.63
C THR A 147 21.17 -11.60 40.79
N LEU A 148 20.73 -12.82 40.51
CA LEU A 148 20.28 -13.76 41.52
C LEU A 148 21.51 -14.24 42.30
N VAL A 149 21.78 -13.57 43.43
CA VAL A 149 22.85 -13.93 44.36
C VAL A 149 22.51 -15.31 44.94
N ARG A 150 23.28 -16.32 44.54
CA ARG A 150 23.24 -17.67 45.11
C ARG A 150 23.73 -17.62 46.57
N PRO A 151 22.96 -18.09 47.57
CA PRO A 151 23.48 -18.18 48.92
C PRO A 151 24.56 -19.28 49.02
N PRO A 152 25.56 -19.13 49.91
CA PRO A 152 26.54 -20.16 50.16
C PRO A 152 25.86 -21.37 50.83
N ALA A 153 26.24 -22.57 50.40
CA ALA A 153 25.92 -23.80 51.11
C ALA A 153 26.74 -23.84 52.41
N GLU A 154 26.06 -23.78 53.55
CA GLU A 154 26.65 -24.17 54.84
C GLU A 154 26.57 -25.70 55.01
N ILE A 155 27.50 -26.16 55.85
CA ILE A 155 28.03 -27.51 56.09
C ILE A 155 26.98 -28.50 56.61
#